data_AF-A0A4S4EH10-F1
#
_entry.id   AF-A0A4S4EH10-F1
#
_cell.length_a   1.000
_cell.length_b   1.000
_cell.length_c   1.000
_cell.angle_alpha   90.00
_cell.angle_beta   90.00
_cell.angle_gamma   90.00
#
_symmetry.space_group_name_H-M   'P 1'
#
loop_
_entity.id
_entity.type
_entity.pdbx_description
1 polymer ?
#
loop_
_entity_poly.entity_id
_entity_poly.type
_entity_poly.pdbx_seq_one_letter_code
_entity_poly.pdbx_strand_id
1 'polypeptide(L)'
;MRNTERISESCSQEWELQEYIKQQWWEKYQNEEEAALGRGKRQRKAVSYREAYAPHHGETLNEDTSKKSPMELINEVPPIKVEARIVACEGDSNPALGHPIEFICLDKDEPAICKYCGLRYVQDHGHHHH
;
A
#
# COMPACT_ATOMS: atom_id res chain seq x y z
N MET A 1 -25.21 2.84 -17.36
CA MET A 1 -24.22 3.85 -16.92
C MET A 1 -24.38 4.19 -15.41
N ARG A 2 -24.55 3.21 -14.51
CA ARG A 2 -24.75 3.47 -13.05
C ARG A 2 -23.83 2.63 -12.15
N ASN A 3 -22.88 1.90 -12.73
CA ASN A 3 -22.03 0.96 -11.99
C ASN A 3 -20.69 1.59 -11.61
N THR A 4 -20.08 2.38 -12.52
CA THR A 4 -18.79 3.04 -12.32
C THR A 4 -18.81 4.08 -11.19
N GLU A 5 -19.90 4.83 -11.03
CA GLU A 5 -20.04 5.83 -9.97
C GLU A 5 -20.17 5.16 -8.58
N ARG A 6 -20.97 4.10 -8.47
CA ARG A 6 -21.12 3.32 -7.24
C ARG A 6 -19.83 2.57 -6.85
N ILE A 7 -19.06 2.11 -7.84
CA ILE A 7 -17.73 1.52 -7.66
C ILE A 7 -16.72 2.57 -7.18
N SER A 8 -16.79 3.79 -7.73
CA SER A 8 -15.94 4.90 -7.27
C SER A 8 -16.27 5.35 -5.85
N GLU A 9 -17.56 5.35 -5.47
CA GLU A 9 -17.99 5.69 -4.10
C GLU A 9 -17.60 4.61 -3.09
N SER A 10 -17.72 3.31 -3.41
CA SER A 10 -17.28 2.24 -2.49
C SER A 10 -15.78 2.24 -2.27
N CYS A 11 -15.00 2.47 -3.33
CA CYS A 11 -13.56 2.63 -3.22
C CYS A 11 -13.21 3.87 -2.39
N SER A 12 -13.79 5.05 -2.68
CA SER A 12 -13.51 6.28 -1.93
C SER A 12 -13.90 6.24 -0.45
N GLN A 13 -15.02 5.59 -0.09
CA GLN A 13 -15.42 5.36 1.31
C GLN A 13 -14.44 4.43 2.04
N GLU A 14 -13.83 3.48 1.34
CA GLU A 14 -12.79 2.59 1.87
C GLU A 14 -11.44 3.31 2.08
N TRP A 15 -11.10 4.33 1.27
CA TRP A 15 -9.90 5.16 1.50
C TRP A 15 -9.99 5.97 2.81
N GLU A 16 -11.17 6.51 3.16
CA GLU A 16 -11.38 7.18 4.46
C GLU A 16 -11.28 6.19 5.63
N LEU A 17 -11.84 4.98 5.47
CA LEU A 17 -11.66 3.91 6.45
C LEU A 17 -10.19 3.46 6.54
N GLN A 18 -9.45 3.46 5.43
CA GLN A 18 -8.04 3.12 5.40
C GLN A 18 -7.19 4.19 6.11
N GLU A 19 -7.49 5.48 5.92
CA GLU A 19 -6.87 6.56 6.69
C GLU A 19 -7.20 6.43 8.19
N TYR A 20 -8.45 6.11 8.53
CA TYR A 20 -8.86 5.90 9.93
C TYR A 20 -8.16 4.69 10.57
N ILE A 21 -8.13 3.53 9.91
CA ILE A 21 -7.44 2.33 10.42
C ILE A 21 -5.94 2.57 10.57
N LYS A 22 -5.32 3.27 9.60
CA LYS A 22 -3.90 3.65 9.68
C LYS A 22 -3.63 4.64 10.82
N GLN A 23 -4.53 5.60 11.05
CA GLN A 23 -4.45 6.53 12.18
C GLN A 23 -4.58 5.79 13.51
N GLN A 24 -5.58 4.92 13.66
CA GLN A 24 -5.79 4.13 14.88
C GLN A 24 -4.60 3.21 15.18
N TRP A 25 -4.04 2.58 14.15
CA TRP A 25 -2.86 1.73 14.30
C TRP A 25 -1.61 2.53 14.69
N TRP A 26 -1.40 3.69 14.06
CA TRP A 26 -0.29 4.60 14.39
C TRP A 26 -0.41 5.16 15.81
N GLU A 27 -1.61 5.58 16.23
CA GLU A 27 -1.91 6.03 17.59
C GLU A 27 -1.63 4.93 18.63
N LYS A 28 -1.99 3.68 18.30
CA LYS A 28 -1.72 2.52 19.16
C LYS A 28 -0.22 2.24 19.28
N TYR A 29 0.49 2.20 18.16
CA TYR A 29 1.94 1.99 18.13
C TYR A 29 2.69 3.07 18.93
N GLN A 30 2.30 4.34 18.75
CA GLN A 30 2.91 5.47 19.45
C GLN A 30 2.64 5.45 20.96
N ASN A 31 1.47 4.98 21.39
CA ASN A 31 1.14 4.79 22.81
C ASN A 31 1.98 3.66 23.44
N GLU A 32 2.20 2.57 22.70
CA GLU A 32 3.07 1.46 23.12
C GLU A 32 4.55 1.89 23.23
N GLU A 33 5.08 2.71 22.30
CA GLU A 33 6.44 3.29 22.41
C GLU A 33 6.59 4.23 23.61
N GLU A 34 5.64 5.14 23.84
CA GLU A 34 5.65 6.05 24.99
C GLU A 34 5.54 5.30 26.33
N ALA A 35 4.77 4.21 26.37
CA ALA A 35 4.66 3.33 27.54
C ALA A 35 5.98 2.61 27.85
N ALA A 36 6.76 2.24 26.81
CA ALA A 36 8.07 1.61 26.96
C ALA A 36 9.18 2.60 27.40
N LEU A 37 9.08 3.88 27.04
CA LEU A 37 10.11 4.90 27.32
C LEU A 37 10.03 5.55 28.71
N GLY A 38 8.95 5.31 29.46
CA GLY A 38 8.79 5.77 30.84
C GLY A 38 8.57 7.29 30.99
N ARG A 39 8.03 7.70 32.15
CA ARG A 39 7.61 9.08 32.41
C ARG A 39 8.76 10.08 32.26
N GLY A 40 8.63 11.02 31.32
CA GLY A 40 9.32 12.32 31.40
C GLY A 40 10.21 12.72 30.21
N LYS A 41 10.33 11.92 29.15
CA LYS A 41 11.05 12.33 27.94
C LYS A 41 10.08 12.62 26.81
N ARG A 42 9.42 13.79 26.84
CA ARG A 42 8.67 14.30 25.68
C ARG A 42 9.65 14.57 24.55
N GLN A 43 9.82 13.63 23.63
CA GLN A 43 10.35 13.98 22.32
C GLN A 43 9.33 14.90 21.64
N ARG A 44 9.75 16.13 21.31
CA ARG A 44 8.99 17.01 20.42
C ARG A 44 9.08 16.44 19.00
N LYS A 45 8.37 15.36 18.71
CA LYS A 45 8.21 14.86 17.34
C LYS A 45 6.80 14.30 17.17
N ALA A 46 5.83 15.20 17.08
CA ALA A 46 4.65 14.89 16.29
C ALA A 46 5.07 15.09 14.83
N VAL A 47 5.71 14.08 14.24
CA VAL A 47 5.76 13.97 12.77
C VAL A 47 4.38 13.44 12.41
N SER A 48 3.59 14.24 11.70
CA SER A 48 2.27 13.79 11.24
C SER A 48 2.46 12.56 10.34
N TYR A 49 1.51 11.61 10.34
CA TYR A 49 1.50 10.48 9.41
C TYR A 49 1.77 10.94 7.95
N ARG A 50 1.23 12.09 7.55
CA ARG A 50 1.45 12.68 6.23
C ARG A 50 2.91 13.05 5.96
N GLU A 51 3.64 13.50 6.98
CA GLU A 51 5.05 13.87 6.88
C GLU A 51 5.98 12.65 6.90
N ALA A 52 5.63 11.60 7.66
CA ALA A 52 6.39 10.36 7.70
C ALA A 52 6.34 9.59 6.37
N TYR A 53 5.25 9.74 5.61
CA TYR A 53 5.02 9.04 4.35
C TYR A 53 5.01 9.96 3.12
N ALA A 54 5.62 11.14 3.21
CA ALA A 54 5.81 12.01 2.05
C ALA A 54 6.67 11.29 0.99
N PRO A 55 6.27 11.26 -0.30
CA PRO A 55 7.05 10.59 -1.33
C PRO A 55 8.40 11.28 -1.50
N HIS A 56 9.49 10.58 -1.22
CA HIS A 56 10.84 11.05 -1.50
C HIS A 56 11.10 10.90 -3.00
N HIS A 57 11.10 12.02 -3.72
CA HIS A 57 11.46 12.05 -5.13
C HIS A 57 12.97 11.87 -5.30
N GLY A 58 13.34 10.66 -5.74
CA GLY A 58 14.36 10.42 -6.76
C GLY A 58 15.81 10.71 -6.41
N GLU A 59 16.53 9.67 -6.03
CA GLU A 59 17.99 9.64 -6.19
C GLU A 59 18.33 8.86 -7.48
N THR A 60 19.24 9.43 -8.26
CA THR A 60 19.64 9.00 -9.59
C THR A 60 20.32 7.62 -9.57
N LEU A 61 19.82 6.67 -10.37
CA LEU A 61 20.35 5.31 -10.47
C LEU A 61 21.61 5.24 -11.36
N ASN A 62 22.61 4.49 -10.90
CA ASN A 62 23.84 4.17 -11.65
C ASN A 62 23.52 3.33 -12.90
N GLU A 63 24.09 3.72 -14.04
CA GLU A 63 23.82 3.11 -15.36
C GLU A 63 24.73 1.89 -15.62
N ASP A 64 24.44 0.77 -14.95
CA ASP A 64 25.01 -0.54 -15.32
C ASP A 64 24.17 -1.19 -16.44
N THR A 65 24.53 -0.94 -17.70
CA THR A 65 23.76 -1.40 -18.89
C THR A 65 23.80 -2.91 -19.15
N SER A 66 24.57 -3.67 -18.38
CA SER A 66 24.69 -5.13 -18.52
C SER A 66 23.54 -5.89 -17.85
N LYS A 67 22.74 -5.25 -16.99
CA LYS A 67 21.64 -5.90 -16.26
C LYS A 67 20.31 -5.29 -16.71
N LYS A 68 19.24 -6.09 -16.68
CA LYS A 68 17.88 -5.60 -16.92
C LYS A 68 17.56 -4.48 -15.92
N SER A 69 16.89 -3.44 -16.41
CA SER A 69 16.47 -2.34 -15.53
C SER A 69 15.45 -2.84 -14.49
N PRO A 70 15.34 -2.20 -13.32
CA PRO A 70 14.28 -2.52 -12.35
C PRO A 70 12.87 -2.49 -12.97
N MET A 71 12.65 -1.59 -13.94
CA MET A 71 11.39 -1.49 -14.68
C MET A 71 11.12 -2.72 -15.55
N GLU A 72 12.15 -3.27 -16.20
CA GLU A 72 12.02 -4.50 -16.99
C GLU A 72 11.75 -5.71 -16.09
N LEU A 73 12.46 -5.81 -14.96
CA LEU A 73 12.30 -6.93 -14.03
C LEU A 73 10.89 -7.02 -13.46
N ILE A 74 10.28 -5.89 -13.07
CA ILE A 74 8.92 -5.93 -12.52
C ILE A 74 7.86 -6.22 -13.59
N ASN A 75 8.11 -5.82 -14.84
CA ASN A 75 7.20 -6.10 -15.94
C ASN A 75 7.15 -7.59 -16.32
N GLU A 76 8.21 -8.35 -16.03
CA GLU A 76 8.26 -9.81 -16.19
C GLU A 76 7.43 -10.56 -15.14
N VAL A 77 7.17 -9.95 -13.98
CA VAL A 77 6.35 -10.55 -12.91
C VAL A 77 4.86 -10.46 -13.29
N PRO A 78 4.14 -11.60 -13.45
CA PRO A 78 2.74 -11.57 -13.85
C PRO A 78 1.85 -10.98 -12.75
N PRO A 79 0.69 -10.38 -13.11
CA PRO A 79 -0.28 -9.94 -12.12
C PRO A 79 -0.77 -11.10 -11.24
N ILE A 80 -0.81 -10.85 -9.93
CA ILE A 80 -1.26 -11.76 -8.89
C ILE A 80 -2.79 -11.73 -8.89
N LYS A 81 -3.41 -12.89 -9.11
CA LYS A 81 -4.86 -13.05 -9.01
C LYS A 81 -5.27 -13.30 -7.57
N VAL A 82 -6.26 -12.58 -7.09
CA VAL A 82 -6.84 -12.79 -5.76
C VAL A 82 -8.37 -12.81 -5.84
N GLU A 83 -9.02 -13.52 -4.94
CA GLU A 83 -10.49 -13.55 -4.86
C GLU A 83 -11.03 -12.30 -4.13
N ALA A 84 -10.25 -11.77 -3.19
CA ALA A 84 -10.62 -10.64 -2.38
C ALA A 84 -10.70 -9.34 -3.20
N ARG A 85 -11.66 -8.49 -2.84
CA ARG A 85 -11.80 -7.13 -3.38
C ARG A 85 -10.66 -6.19 -2.98
N ILE A 86 -10.06 -6.44 -1.81
CA ILE A 86 -8.98 -5.62 -1.25
C ILE A 86 -7.80 -6.54 -0.90
N VAL A 87 -6.59 -6.13 -1.28
CA VAL A 87 -5.33 -6.81 -0.94
C VAL A 87 -4.50 -5.94 -0.02
N ALA A 88 -3.90 -6.54 1.01
CA ALA A 88 -2.84 -5.92 1.80
C ALA A 88 -1.47 -6.36 1.28
N CYS A 89 -0.74 -5.44 0.65
CA CYS A 89 0.62 -5.70 0.19
C CYS A 89 1.62 -5.31 1.29
N GLU A 90 2.33 -6.31 1.82
CA GLU A 90 3.34 -6.14 2.88
C GLU A 90 4.76 -5.97 2.33
N GLY A 91 4.95 -6.21 1.02
CA GLY A 91 6.22 -6.03 0.31
C GLY A 91 7.20 -7.20 0.40
N ASP A 92 7.21 -7.95 1.51
CA ASP A 92 7.99 -9.18 1.68
C ASP A 92 7.22 -10.14 2.61
N SER A 93 7.60 -11.42 2.58
CA SER A 93 7.25 -12.43 3.58
C SER A 93 7.58 -12.03 5.02
N ASN A 94 8.58 -11.15 5.22
CA ASN A 94 8.88 -10.53 6.50
C ASN A 94 8.41 -9.07 6.51
N PRO A 95 7.36 -8.73 7.29
CA PRO A 95 6.79 -7.37 7.30
C PRO A 95 7.77 -6.30 7.79
N ALA A 96 8.86 -6.68 8.48
CA ALA A 96 9.90 -5.75 8.92
C ALA A 96 10.89 -5.34 7.80
N LEU A 97 10.94 -6.10 6.69
CA LEU A 97 11.87 -5.86 5.57
C LEU A 97 11.17 -5.33 4.30
N GLY A 98 9.84 -5.38 4.28
CA GLY A 98 9.03 -4.89 3.18
C GLY A 98 8.83 -3.39 3.21
N HIS A 99 7.67 -2.97 2.73
CA HIS A 99 7.24 -1.58 2.72
C HIS A 99 6.02 -1.41 3.64
N PRO A 100 5.63 -0.16 3.96
CA PRO A 100 4.41 0.08 4.74
C PRO A 100 3.22 -0.61 4.09
N ILE A 101 2.37 -1.25 4.90
CA ILE A 101 1.24 -2.04 4.40
C ILE A 101 0.36 -1.16 3.50
N GLU A 102 0.23 -1.58 2.25
CA GLU A 102 -0.62 -0.92 1.27
C GLU A 102 -1.86 -1.74 1.02
N PHE A 103 -3.02 -1.18 1.36
CA PHE A 103 -4.30 -1.76 0.99
C PHE A 103 -4.68 -1.25 -0.41
N ILE A 104 -4.96 -2.19 -1.32
CA ILE A 104 -5.19 -1.95 -2.74
C ILE A 104 -6.58 -2.48 -3.10
N CYS A 105 -7.43 -1.62 -3.66
CA CYS A 105 -8.77 -1.97 -4.13
C CYS A 105 -8.70 -2.51 -5.57
N LEU A 106 -9.36 -3.64 -5.81
CA LEU A 106 -9.36 -4.37 -7.08
C LEU A 106 -10.70 -4.35 -7.79
N ASP A 107 -11.59 -3.41 -7.45
CA ASP A 107 -12.90 -3.26 -8.10
C ASP A 107 -12.81 -2.85 -9.58
N LYS A 108 -11.63 -2.43 -10.04
CA LYS A 108 -11.38 -2.09 -11.44
C LYS A 108 -10.87 -3.31 -12.20
N ASP A 109 -11.30 -3.44 -13.45
CA ASP A 109 -10.84 -4.51 -14.35
C ASP A 109 -9.34 -4.40 -14.69
N GLU A 110 -8.74 -3.22 -14.51
CA GLU A 110 -7.32 -2.97 -14.73
C GLU A 110 -6.47 -3.47 -13.55
N PRO A 111 -5.28 -4.07 -13.79
CA PRO A 111 -4.38 -4.48 -12.72
C PRO A 111 -3.99 -3.30 -11.83
N ALA A 112 -4.32 -3.38 -10.54
CA ALA A 112 -3.91 -2.38 -9.58
C ALA A 112 -2.45 -2.62 -9.15
N ILE A 113 -1.67 -1.55 -9.06
CA ILE A 113 -0.23 -1.62 -8.82
C ILE A 113 0.07 -1.16 -7.39
N CYS A 114 0.83 -1.95 -6.64
CA CYS A 114 1.42 -1.51 -5.38
C CYS A 114 2.44 -0.40 -5.65
N LYS A 115 2.30 0.76 -4.99
CA LYS A 115 3.16 1.93 -5.22
C LYS A 115 4.60 1.74 -4.75
N TYR A 116 4.84 0.76 -3.89
CA TYR A 116 6.15 0.52 -3.28
C TYR A 116 6.94 -0.57 -4.01
N CYS A 117 6.36 -1.77 -4.17
CA CYS A 117 7.06 -2.89 -4.81
C CYS A 117 6.72 -3.08 -6.30
N GLY A 118 5.71 -2.37 -6.83
CA GLY A 118 5.30 -2.48 -8.23
C GLY A 118 4.55 -3.76 -8.58
N LEU A 119 4.26 -4.62 -7.60
CA LEU A 119 3.45 -5.83 -7.82
C LEU A 119 2.05 -5.45 -8.30
N ARG A 120 1.55 -6.22 -9.27
CA ARG A 120 0.26 -6.02 -9.91
C ARG A 120 -0.73 -7.03 -9.33
N TYR A 121 -1.92 -6.57 -9.00
CA TYR A 121 -3.00 -7.39 -8.46
C TYR A 121 -4.24 -7.25 -9.33
N VAL A 122 -4.95 -8.37 -9.54
CA VAL A 122 -6.23 -8.41 -10.26
C VAL A 122 -7.21 -9.24 -9.46
N GLN A 123 -8.48 -8.82 -9.42
CA GLN A 123 -9.52 -9.65 -8.83
C GLN A 123 -9.90 -10.77 -9.79
N ASP A 124 -9.94 -12.01 -9.30
CA ASP A 124 -10.43 -13.15 -10.06
C ASP A 124 -11.95 -13.10 -10.10
N HIS A 125 -12.50 -12.34 -11.05
CA HIS A 125 -13.93 -12.28 -11.32
C HIS A 125 -14.36 -13.59 -11.98
N GLY A 126 -14.57 -14.62 -11.17
CA GLY A 126 -15.18 -15.87 -11.62
C GLY A 126 -16.42 -15.56 -12.45
N HIS A 127 -16.45 -16.08 -13.69
CA HIS A 127 -17.51 -15.89 -14.66
C HIS A 127 -18.88 -16.34 -14.11
N HIS A 128 -19.58 -15.48 -13.37
CA HIS A 128 -21.00 -15.62 -13.09
C HIS A 128 -21.79 -15.18 -14.33
N HIS A 129 -21.72 -15.99 -15.40
CA HIS A 129 -22.75 -15.99 -16.43
C HIS A 129 -24.02 -16.59 -15.82
N HIS A 130 -25.07 -15.79 -15.73
CA HIS A 130 -26.42 -16.29 -15.52
C HIS A 130 -27.42 -15.53 -16.40
#